data_AF-A0A2E8DXP3-F1
#
_entry.id   AF-A0A2E8DXP3-F1
#
_cell.length_a   1.000
_cell.length_b   1.000
_cell.length_c   1.000
_cell.angle_alpha   90.00
_cell.angle_beta   90.00
_cell.angle_gamma   90.00
#
_symmetry.space_group_name_H-M   'P 1'
#
loop_
_entity.id
_entity.type
_entity.pdbx_description
1 polymer ?
#
loop_
_entity_poly.entity_id
_entity_poly.type
_entity_poly.pdbx_seq_one_letter_code
_entity_poly.pdbx_strand_id
1 'polypeptide(L)'
;MKIKTRSASSSVISSFRERLLAGITCIGSSITLSDPHVTDALGDSVDFFWIDQEHSQISPESLSGHFLASKARQVPAIVRVSCSSTPFIKPILDAGADGIIVPQVRSSGSFSRGSQQMVDDCRYPPVGLR
;
A
#
# COMPACT_ATOMS: atom_id res chain seq x y z
N MET A 1 -2.26 11.25 -31.17
CA MET A 1 -2.32 10.68 -29.80
C MET A 1 -1.75 9.26 -29.88
N LYS A 2 -0.49 9.04 -29.48
CA LYS A 2 0.16 7.72 -29.60
C LYS A 2 -0.23 6.85 -28.41
N ILE A 3 -0.99 5.80 -28.67
CA ILE A 3 -1.32 4.76 -27.68
C ILE A 3 -0.03 3.99 -27.38
N LYS A 4 0.49 4.11 -26.16
CA LYS A 4 1.64 3.32 -25.70
C LYS A 4 1.21 1.85 -25.60
N THR A 5 1.52 1.06 -26.63
CA THR A 5 1.52 -0.41 -26.51
C THR A 5 2.65 -0.81 -25.57
N ARG A 6 2.34 -1.34 -24.38
CA ARG A 6 3.33 -1.74 -23.37
C ARG A 6 3.60 -3.25 -23.44
N SER A 7 4.89 -3.57 -23.58
CA SER A 7 5.54 -4.88 -23.45
C SER A 7 5.23 -5.56 -22.10
N ALA A 8 5.33 -6.90 -22.06
CA ALA A 8 5.09 -7.80 -20.92
C ALA A 8 5.33 -7.12 -19.56
N SER A 9 4.23 -6.78 -18.88
CA SER A 9 4.23 -5.76 -17.83
C SER A 9 4.75 -6.33 -16.52
N SER A 10 5.86 -5.77 -16.01
CA SER A 10 6.09 -5.77 -14.57
C SER A 10 4.85 -5.15 -13.91
N SER A 11 4.37 -5.78 -12.82
CA SER A 11 3.18 -5.27 -12.12
C SER A 11 3.41 -3.83 -11.65
N VAL A 12 2.33 -3.06 -11.47
CA VAL A 12 2.42 -1.66 -10.99
C VAL A 12 3.24 -1.57 -9.69
N ILE A 13 3.08 -2.52 -8.78
CA ILE A 13 3.87 -2.62 -7.55
C ILE A 13 5.35 -2.94 -7.81
N SER A 14 5.67 -3.81 -8.80
CA SER A 14 7.06 -4.08 -9.18
C SER A 14 7.76 -2.80 -9.66
N SER A 15 7.11 -2.03 -10.55
CA SER A 15 7.67 -0.76 -11.05
C SER A 15 7.84 0.29 -9.95
N PHE A 16 6.86 0.40 -9.04
CA PHE A 16 6.97 1.28 -7.88
C PHE A 16 8.14 0.89 -6.97
N ARG A 17 8.28 -0.40 -6.65
CA ARG A 17 9.39 -0.92 -5.84
C ARG A 17 10.75 -0.67 -6.49
N GLU A 18 10.87 -0.87 -7.79
CA GLU A 18 12.11 -0.60 -8.54
C GLU A 18 12.50 0.87 -8.44
N ARG A 19 11.55 1.81 -8.59
CA ARG A 19 11.79 3.24 -8.42
C ARG A 19 12.26 3.60 -7.01
N LEU A 20 11.60 3.04 -5.98
CA LEU A 20 12.00 3.24 -4.59
C LEU A 20 13.44 2.75 -4.32
N LEU A 21 13.78 1.55 -4.82
CA LEU A 21 15.13 0.98 -4.67
C LEU A 21 16.20 1.77 -5.43
N ALA A 22 15.82 2.40 -6.55
CA ALA A 22 16.69 3.27 -7.33
C ALA A 22 16.85 4.68 -6.74
N GLY A 23 16.20 4.99 -5.60
CA GLY A 23 16.24 6.32 -4.98
C GLY A 23 15.46 7.38 -5.76
N ILE A 24 14.58 6.97 -6.68
CA ILE A 24 13.74 7.89 -7.46
C ILE A 24 12.63 8.39 -6.55
N THR A 25 12.51 9.71 -6.41
CA THR A 25 11.39 10.34 -5.69
C THR A 25 10.07 9.94 -6.34
N CYS A 26 9.15 9.40 -5.53
CA CYS A 26 7.79 9.10 -5.91
C CYS A 26 6.85 10.07 -5.18
N ILE A 27 5.97 10.74 -5.91
CA ILE A 27 5.02 11.72 -5.37
C ILE A 27 3.69 11.02 -5.13
N GLY A 28 3.24 10.93 -3.88
CA GLY A 28 1.98 10.28 -3.52
C GLY A 28 0.99 11.23 -2.87
N SER A 29 -0.29 10.86 -2.91
CA SER A 29 -1.33 11.55 -2.12
C SER A 29 -1.76 10.69 -0.93
N SER A 30 -1.97 11.34 0.21
CA SER A 30 -2.68 10.74 1.33
C SER A 30 -4.18 10.68 1.01
N ILE A 31 -4.81 9.55 1.34
CA ILE A 31 -6.25 9.30 1.19
C ILE A 31 -6.81 9.08 2.61
N THR A 32 -7.61 10.04 3.06
CA THR A 32 -8.26 10.06 4.38
C THR A 32 -9.79 10.16 4.27
N LEU A 33 -10.31 10.31 3.05
CA LEU A 33 -11.74 10.37 2.77
C LEU A 33 -12.24 8.97 2.38
N SER A 34 -13.40 8.57 2.88
CA SER A 34 -13.98 7.25 2.64
C SER A 34 -14.63 7.08 1.26
N ASP A 35 -14.75 8.16 0.48
CA ASP A 35 -15.30 8.13 -0.88
C ASP A 35 -14.21 7.73 -1.89
N PRO A 36 -14.33 6.57 -2.58
CA PRO A 36 -13.33 6.11 -3.53
C PRO A 36 -13.17 6.98 -4.78
N HIS A 37 -14.12 7.86 -5.10
CA HIS A 37 -14.00 8.77 -6.24
C HIS A 37 -12.81 9.72 -6.12
N VAL A 38 -12.37 10.03 -4.89
CA VAL A 38 -11.18 10.89 -4.69
C VAL A 38 -9.90 10.19 -5.15
N THR A 39 -9.82 8.86 -4.99
CA THR A 39 -8.71 8.06 -5.50
C THR A 39 -8.74 8.01 -7.02
N ASP A 40 -9.92 7.82 -7.61
CA ASP A 40 -10.06 7.83 -9.07
C ASP A 40 -9.67 9.18 -9.68
N ALA A 41 -10.18 10.28 -9.10
CA ALA A 41 -9.90 11.65 -9.57
C ALA A 41 -8.41 12.01 -9.53
N LEU A 42 -7.66 11.47 -8.57
CA LEU A 42 -6.22 11.72 -8.40
C LEU A 42 -5.33 10.78 -9.22
N GLY A 43 -5.89 9.74 -9.85
CA GLY A 43 -5.13 8.65 -10.48
C GLY A 43 -4.07 9.07 -11.50
N ASP A 44 -4.31 10.15 -12.24
CA ASP A 44 -3.36 10.61 -13.26
C ASP A 44 -2.31 11.61 -12.71
N SER A 45 -2.39 11.96 -11.42
CA SER A 45 -1.59 13.03 -10.81
C SER A 45 -0.55 12.54 -9.80
N VAL A 46 -0.54 11.25 -9.46
CA VAL A 46 0.33 10.69 -8.42
C VAL A 46 0.99 9.39 -8.84
N ASP A 47 2.12 9.09 -8.21
CA ASP A 47 2.88 7.85 -8.39
C ASP A 47 2.38 6.71 -7.51
N PHE A 48 1.72 7.02 -6.39
CA PHE A 48 1.14 6.06 -5.46
C PHE A 48 0.07 6.70 -4.58
N PHE A 49 -0.80 5.88 -4.01
CA PHE A 49 -1.75 6.27 -2.98
C PHE A 49 -1.27 5.78 -1.62
N TRP A 50 -1.31 6.67 -0.62
CA TRP A 50 -1.18 6.32 0.78
C TRP A 50 -2.55 6.40 1.44
N ILE A 51 -3.17 5.24 1.68
CA ILE A 51 -4.47 5.16 2.36
C ILE A 51 -4.23 5.04 3.86
N ASP A 52 -4.85 5.90 4.64
CA ASP A 52 -4.60 5.99 6.08
C ASP A 52 -5.70 5.36 6.92
N GLN A 53 -5.55 4.14 7.43
CA GLN A 53 -6.48 3.57 8.41
C GLN A 53 -6.08 3.82 9.88
N GLU A 54 -4.99 4.53 10.16
CA GLU A 54 -4.62 4.86 11.55
C GLU A 54 -5.42 6.04 12.08
N HIS A 55 -5.68 7.05 11.24
CA HIS A 55 -6.33 8.29 11.67
C HIS A 55 -7.60 8.65 10.88
N SER A 56 -8.00 7.83 9.91
CA SER A 56 -9.25 8.05 9.18
C SER A 56 -10.25 6.90 9.41
N GLN A 57 -11.52 7.19 9.18
CA GLN A 57 -12.63 6.24 9.34
C GLN A 57 -12.93 5.53 8.01
N ILE A 58 -11.91 4.93 7.39
CA ILE A 58 -12.06 4.13 6.18
C ILE A 58 -12.41 2.70 6.59
N SER A 59 -13.66 2.30 6.35
CA SER A 59 -14.13 0.93 6.59
C SER A 59 -13.50 -0.05 5.58
N PRO A 60 -13.53 -1.37 5.85
CA PRO A 60 -13.09 -2.38 4.88
C PRO A 60 -13.79 -2.28 3.50
N GLU A 61 -15.07 -1.92 3.49
CA GLU A 61 -15.86 -1.72 2.28
C GLU A 61 -15.36 -0.49 1.49
N SER A 62 -15.17 0.65 2.16
CA SER A 62 -14.57 1.85 1.54
C SER A 62 -13.17 1.56 1.03
N LEU A 63 -12.34 0.85 1.80
CA LEU A 63 -10.99 0.46 1.40
C LEU A 63 -10.99 -0.35 0.11
N SER A 64 -11.92 -1.30 -0.02
CA SER A 64 -12.10 -2.11 -1.24
C SER A 64 -12.45 -1.24 -2.45
N GLY A 65 -13.28 -0.20 -2.24
CA GLY A 65 -13.58 0.80 -3.27
C GLY A 65 -12.34 1.59 -3.71
N HIS A 66 -11.50 2.02 -2.76
CA HIS A 66 -10.24 2.70 -3.08
C HIS A 66 -9.28 1.81 -3.85
N PHE A 67 -9.19 0.52 -3.49
CA PHE A 67 -8.38 -0.43 -4.25
C PHE A 67 -8.89 -0.62 -5.66
N LEU A 68 -10.21 -0.76 -5.86
CA LEU A 68 -10.79 -0.85 -7.20
C LEU A 68 -10.41 0.36 -8.07
N ALA A 69 -10.56 1.58 -7.52
CA ALA A 69 -10.18 2.82 -8.21
C ALA A 69 -8.67 2.87 -8.52
N SER A 70 -7.82 2.55 -7.53
CA SER A 70 -6.36 2.50 -7.69
C SER A 70 -5.93 1.50 -8.78
N LYS A 71 -6.51 0.30 -8.81
CA LYS A 71 -6.23 -0.70 -9.85
C LYS A 71 -6.73 -0.25 -11.22
N ALA A 72 -7.91 0.37 -11.31
CA ALA A 72 -8.42 0.93 -12.56
C ALA A 72 -7.48 2.01 -13.13
N ARG A 73 -6.88 2.82 -12.24
CA ARG A 73 -5.89 3.85 -12.58
C ARG A 73 -4.46 3.33 -12.74
N GLN A 74 -4.21 2.05 -12.46
CA GLN A 74 -2.87 1.44 -12.54
C GLN A 74 -1.84 2.18 -11.66
N VAL A 75 -2.26 2.65 -10.49
CA VAL A 75 -1.44 3.33 -9.48
C VAL A 75 -1.41 2.46 -8.22
N PRO A 76 -0.24 2.18 -7.62
CA PRO A 76 -0.16 1.32 -6.45
C PRO A 76 -0.80 1.99 -5.22
N ALA A 77 -1.47 1.20 -4.39
CA ALA A 77 -2.03 1.66 -3.13
C ALA A 77 -1.35 0.98 -1.93
N ILE A 78 -0.68 1.78 -1.10
CA ILE A 78 -0.11 1.34 0.17
C ILE A 78 -0.99 1.81 1.33
N VAL A 79 -1.13 0.98 2.36
CA VAL A 79 -2.07 1.24 3.46
C VAL A 79 -1.30 1.39 4.76
N ARG A 80 -1.54 2.50 5.47
CA ARG A 80 -1.15 2.61 6.88
C ARG A 80 -2.18 1.92 7.75
N VAL A 81 -1.76 0.85 8.41
CA VAL A 81 -2.63 0.05 9.27
C VAL A 81 -2.85 0.72 10.62
N SER A 82 -3.99 0.47 11.25
CA SER A 82 -4.31 1.02 12.58
C SER A 82 -3.47 0.40 13.70
N CYS A 83 -2.93 -0.80 13.49
CA CYS A 83 -2.12 -1.53 14.47
C CYS A 83 -1.10 -2.44 13.78
N SER A 84 0.11 -2.51 14.34
CA SER A 84 1.22 -3.31 13.84
C SER A 84 1.15 -4.77 14.32
N SER A 85 0.12 -5.51 13.91
CA SER A 85 0.02 -6.94 14.20
C SER A 85 -0.68 -7.71 13.07
N THR A 86 -0.38 -9.02 12.96
CA THR A 86 -0.90 -9.92 11.92
C THR A 86 -2.40 -9.81 11.68
N PRO A 87 -3.28 -9.76 12.71
CA PRO A 87 -4.74 -9.68 12.51
C PRO A 87 -5.20 -8.41 11.79
N PHE A 88 -4.43 -7.32 11.85
CA PHE A 88 -4.74 -6.08 11.14
C PHE A 88 -4.07 -6.03 9.77
N ILE A 89 -2.87 -6.60 9.64
CA ILE A 89 -2.09 -6.59 8.38
C ILE A 89 -2.66 -7.57 7.35
N LYS A 90 -2.97 -8.81 7.75
CA LYS A 90 -3.37 -9.88 6.84
C LYS A 90 -4.64 -9.55 6.05
N PRO A 91 -5.76 -9.10 6.66
CA PRO A 91 -6.97 -8.77 5.90
C PRO A 91 -6.76 -7.66 4.88
N ILE A 92 -5.91 -6.67 5.18
CA ILE A 92 -5.62 -5.55 4.29
C ILE A 92 -4.82 -6.02 3.08
N LEU A 93 -3.83 -6.88 3.29
CA LEU A 93 -3.08 -7.49 2.20
C LEU A 93 -3.94 -8.49 1.40
N ASP A 94 -4.87 -9.22 2.04
CA ASP A 94 -5.80 -10.13 1.37
C ASP A 94 -6.82 -9.34 0.50
N ALA A 95 -7.19 -8.14 0.94
CA ALA A 95 -8.04 -7.22 0.20
C ALA A 95 -7.35 -6.55 -1.01
N GLY A 96 -6.03 -6.72 -1.17
CA GLY A 96 -5.30 -6.31 -2.38
C GLY A 96 -4.41 -5.08 -2.24
N ALA A 97 -4.05 -4.67 -1.01
CA ALA A 97 -3.04 -3.65 -0.78
C ALA A 97 -1.70 -4.03 -1.45
N ASP A 98 -1.07 -3.06 -2.11
CA ASP A 98 0.25 -3.26 -2.75
C ASP A 98 1.40 -3.16 -1.74
N GLY A 99 1.15 -2.60 -0.56
CA GLY A 99 2.12 -2.48 0.51
C GLY A 99 1.51 -1.98 1.82
N ILE A 100 2.28 -2.12 2.90
CA ILE A 100 1.87 -1.75 4.25
C ILE A 100 2.82 -0.69 4.81
N ILE A 101 2.25 0.37 5.37
CA ILE A 101 2.93 1.33 6.23
C ILE A 101 2.60 0.94 7.67
N VAL A 102 3.63 0.64 8.45
CA VAL A 102 3.46 0.29 9.85
C VAL A 102 3.58 1.56 10.71
N PRO A 103 2.59 1.88 11.55
CA PRO A 103 2.66 3.06 12.40
C PRO A 103 3.65 2.88 13.55
N GLN A 104 4.17 4.00 14.05
CA GLN A 104 4.86 4.11 15.34
C GLN A 104 6.01 3.08 15.57
N VAL A 105 6.79 2.78 14.54
CA VAL A 105 7.95 1.88 14.69
C VAL A 105 9.03 2.58 15.54
N ARG A 106 9.19 2.15 16.80
CA ARG A 106 10.08 2.79 17.79
C ARG A 106 11.44 2.10 17.92
N SER A 107 12.51 2.88 17.78
CA SER A 107 13.90 2.43 17.96
C SER A 107 14.27 2.19 19.45
N SER A 108 13.73 1.15 20.07
CA SER A 108 14.29 0.60 21.32
C SER A 108 15.18 -0.62 21.01
N GLY A 109 15.90 -1.19 21.99
CA GLY A 109 16.70 -2.40 21.78
C GLY A 109 15.92 -3.60 21.20
N SER A 110 14.58 -3.56 21.22
CA SER A 110 13.68 -4.53 20.58
C SER A 110 13.25 -4.15 19.14
N PHE A 111 13.73 -3.04 18.58
CA PHE A 111 13.34 -2.53 17.26
C PHE A 111 13.65 -3.49 16.12
N SER A 112 14.83 -4.13 16.14
CA SER A 112 15.20 -5.10 15.10
C SER A 112 14.25 -6.30 15.08
N ARG A 113 13.86 -6.81 16.25
CA ARG A 113 12.90 -7.91 16.38
C ARG A 113 11.48 -7.49 16.02
N GLY A 114 11.02 -6.34 16.53
CA GLY A 114 9.69 -5.81 16.24
C GLY A 114 9.50 -5.50 14.75
N SER A 115 10.50 -4.89 14.11
CA SER A 115 10.47 -4.60 12.68
C SER A 115 10.49 -5.88 11.84
N GLN A 116 11.27 -6.89 12.25
CA GLN A 116 11.29 -8.18 11.54
C GLN A 116 9.93 -8.89 11.63
N GLN A 117 9.30 -8.90 12.82
CA GLN A 117 7.97 -9.47 13.00
C GLN A 117 6.94 -8.83 12.06
N MET A 118 6.96 -7.50 11.91
CA MET A 118 6.07 -6.78 11.00
C MET A 118 6.29 -7.17 9.53
N VAL A 119 7.55 -7.46 9.14
CA VAL A 119 7.87 -7.97 7.80
C VAL A 119 7.37 -9.40 7.63
N ASP A 120 7.53 -10.23 8.66
CA ASP A 120 7.08 -11.62 8.66
C ASP A 120 5.55 -11.70 8.57
N ASP A 121 4.83 -10.82 9.25
CA ASP A 121 3.36 -10.68 9.17
C ASP A 121 2.84 -10.35 7.75
N CYS A 122 3.72 -9.89 6.85
CA CYS A 122 3.36 -9.58 5.46
C CYS A 122 3.64 -10.74 4.48
N ARG A 123 4.36 -11.79 4.91
CA ARG A 123 4.86 -12.86 4.02
C ARG A 123 4.29 -14.21 4.40
N TYR A 124 3.96 -15.02 3.39
CA TYR A 124 3.51 -16.39 3.61
C TYR A 124 4.63 -17.30 4.15
N PRO A 125 4.30 -18.39 4.87
CA PRO A 125 5.23 -19.45 5.20
C PRO A 125 5.94 -20.02 3.95
N PRO A 126 7.20 -20.48 4.06
CA PRO A 126 8.04 -20.53 5.25
C PRO A 126 8.79 -19.22 5.55
N VAL A 127 8.59 -18.17 4.75
CA VAL A 127 9.36 -16.92 4.82
C VAL A 127 8.81 -15.96 5.89
N GLY A 128 7.54 -16.08 6.23
CA GLY A 128 6.90 -15.27 7.27
C GLY A 128 5.72 -16.00 7.92
N LEU A 129 4.78 -15.22 8.45
CA LEU A 129 3.72 -15.65 9.35
C LEU A 129 2.30 -15.28 8.88
N ARG A 130 2.15 -14.76 7.65
CA ARG A 130 0.84 -14.43 7.06
C ARG A 130 0.01 -15.66 6.70
#